data_AF-R7P6I0-F1
#
_entry.id   AF-R7P6I0-F1
#
_cell.length_a   1.000
_cell.length_b   1.000
_cell.length_c   1.000
_cell.angle_alpha   90.00
_cell.angle_beta   90.00
_cell.angle_gamma   90.00
#
_symmetry.space_group_name_H-M   'P 1'
#
loop_
_entity.id
_entity.type
_entity.pdbx_description
1 polymer ?
#
loop_
_entity_poly.entity_id
_entity_poly.type
_entity_poly.pdbx_seq_one_letter_code
_entity_poly.pdbx_strand_id
1 'polypeptide(L)'
;MTKKKITNHAKYTIRQRLGIIKNHNGLIQNVEKYGKNITYYQGDFRKYLNHKLRKKNIKIKVYNESIYIFNKTNKKLITVYPVLPKYFPSTNYEVTSSFIDSFDSQDYSVHC
;
A
#
# COMPACT_ATOMS: atom_id res chain seq x y z
N MET A 1 17.59 40.29 12.39
CA MET A 1 16.86 39.16 13.01
C MET A 1 17.09 37.89 12.19
N THR A 2 17.90 36.95 12.68
CA THR A 2 18.09 35.64 12.04
C THR A 2 16.92 34.73 12.39
N LYS A 3 16.20 34.21 11.38
CA LYS A 3 15.12 33.22 11.58
C LYS A 3 15.72 32.00 12.27
N LYS A 4 15.40 31.80 13.56
CA LYS A 4 15.76 30.58 14.30
C LYS A 4 15.19 29.37 13.55
N LYS A 5 16.05 28.56 12.95
CA LYS A 5 15.65 27.32 12.27
C LYS A 5 15.16 26.33 13.32
N ILE A 6 13.93 25.85 13.17
CA ILE A 6 13.42 24.76 13.99
C ILE A 6 14.29 23.53 13.75
N THR A 7 14.91 23.03 14.83
CA THR A 7 15.77 21.84 14.78
C THR A 7 14.95 20.59 14.46
N ASN A 8 15.59 19.61 13.83
CA ASN A 8 14.94 18.32 13.55
C ASN A 8 14.47 17.62 14.84
N HIS A 9 15.20 17.82 15.94
CA HIS A 9 14.81 17.35 17.26
C HIS A 9 13.49 17.97 17.72
N ALA A 10 13.32 19.30 17.62
CA ALA A 10 12.07 19.96 17.97
C ALA A 10 10.89 19.47 17.11
N LYS A 11 11.10 19.25 15.81
CA LYS A 11 10.07 18.68 14.91
C LYS A 11 9.67 17.25 15.33
N TYR A 12 10.65 16.42 15.72
CA TYR A 12 10.40 15.06 16.18
C TYR A 12 9.58 15.04 17.48
N THR A 13 9.96 15.85 18.46
CA THR A 13 9.27 15.93 19.76
C THR A 13 7.82 16.41 19.61
N ILE A 14 7.57 17.38 18.73
CA ILE A 14 6.21 17.84 18.40
C ILE A 14 5.38 16.70 17.80
N ARG A 15 5.93 15.98 16.82
CA ARG A 15 5.24 14.85 16.19
C ARG A 15 4.96 13.69 17.16
N GLN A 16 5.85 13.45 18.11
CA GLN A 16 5.62 12.45 19.17
C GLN A 16 4.50 12.88 20.14
N ARG A 17 4.48 14.15 20.54
CA ARG A 17 3.42 14.71 21.40
C ARG A 17 2.05 14.68 20.71
N LEU A 18 2.02 14.93 19.40
CA LEU A 18 0.81 14.83 18.58
C LEU A 18 0.42 13.38 18.22
N GLY A 19 1.15 12.37 18.71
CA GLY A 19 0.86 10.95 18.45
C GLY A 19 1.16 10.49 17.02
N ILE A 20 1.72 11.35 16.16
CA ILE A 20 1.94 11.09 14.72
C ILE A 20 2.98 9.99 14.49
N ILE A 21 3.98 9.84 15.38
CA ILE A 21 5.11 8.93 15.17
C ILE A 21 4.91 7.54 15.76
N LYS A 22 4.08 7.38 16.80
CA LYS A 22 4.16 6.19 17.68
C LYS A 22 3.95 4.85 16.98
N ASN A 23 3.19 4.78 15.87
CA ASN A 23 2.91 3.52 15.17
C ASN A 23 3.06 3.57 13.64
N HIS A 24 3.62 4.64 13.07
CA HIS A 24 3.69 4.77 11.61
C HIS A 24 4.56 3.69 10.96
N ASN A 25 5.68 3.34 11.59
CA ASN A 25 6.55 2.26 11.09
C ASN A 25 5.93 0.87 11.28
N GLY A 26 5.26 0.62 12.41
CA GLY A 26 4.57 -0.65 12.66
C GLY A 26 3.38 -0.85 11.72
N LEU A 27 2.62 0.21 11.44
CA LEU A 27 1.54 0.16 10.46
C LEU A 27 2.06 -0.16 9.06
N ILE A 28 3.14 0.49 8.61
CA ILE A 28 3.75 0.20 7.31
C ILE A 28 4.22 -1.25 7.24
N GLN A 29 4.89 -1.75 8.27
CA GLN A 29 5.32 -3.15 8.34
C GLN A 29 4.12 -4.12 8.25
N ASN A 30 3.03 -3.82 8.97
CA ASN A 30 1.81 -4.63 8.89
C ASN A 30 1.18 -4.58 7.50
N VAL A 31 1.14 -3.42 6.84
CA VAL A 31 0.65 -3.30 5.46
C VAL A 31 1.56 -4.08 4.50
N GLU A 32 2.88 -4.00 4.67
CA GLU A 32 3.81 -4.76 3.84
C GLU A 32 3.66 -6.27 4.02
N LYS A 33 3.41 -6.74 5.25
CA LYS A 33 3.26 -8.17 5.56
C LYS A 33 1.88 -8.73 5.21
N TYR A 34 0.81 -8.01 5.57
CA TYR A 34 -0.56 -8.50 5.52
C TYR A 34 -1.44 -7.82 4.47
N GLY A 35 -0.99 -6.70 3.89
CA GLY A 35 -1.75 -5.99 2.85
C GLY A 35 -1.78 -6.76 1.54
N LYS A 36 -2.98 -6.88 0.96
CA LYS A 36 -3.24 -7.59 -0.28
C LYS A 36 -2.82 -6.76 -1.48
N ASN A 37 -2.12 -7.37 -2.43
CA ASN A 37 -1.74 -6.71 -3.67
C ASN A 37 -2.95 -6.58 -4.60
N ILE A 38 -2.84 -5.72 -5.60
CA ILE A 38 -3.89 -5.55 -6.63
C ILE A 38 -4.31 -6.85 -7.33
N THR A 39 -3.40 -7.82 -7.44
CA THR A 39 -3.63 -9.13 -8.08
C THR A 39 -4.65 -9.99 -7.34
N TYR A 40 -4.84 -9.74 -6.04
CA TYR A 40 -5.82 -10.43 -5.21
C TYR A 40 -7.25 -9.95 -5.45
N TYR A 41 -7.45 -8.90 -6.25
CA TYR A 41 -8.75 -8.31 -6.53
C TYR A 41 -9.15 -8.50 -8.00
N GLN A 42 -10.46 -8.55 -8.25
CA GLN A 42 -11.06 -8.68 -9.57
C GLN A 42 -12.16 -7.64 -9.83
N GLY A 43 -12.73 -7.67 -11.04
CA GLY A 43 -13.84 -6.83 -11.45
C GLY A 43 -13.53 -5.33 -11.42
N ASP A 44 -14.56 -4.53 -11.13
CA ASP A 44 -14.47 -3.07 -11.19
C ASP A 44 -13.60 -2.47 -10.08
N PHE A 45 -13.43 -3.17 -8.97
CA PHE A 45 -12.49 -2.75 -7.93
C PHE A 45 -11.04 -2.86 -8.42
N ARG A 46 -10.67 -3.95 -9.09
CA ARG A 46 -9.35 -4.07 -9.73
C ARG A 46 -9.12 -2.97 -10.78
N LYS A 47 -10.13 -2.67 -11.61
CA LYS A 47 -10.06 -1.56 -12.58
C LYS A 47 -9.84 -0.22 -11.88
N TYR A 48 -10.54 0.03 -10.77
CA TYR A 48 -10.36 1.22 -9.95
C TYR A 48 -8.94 1.34 -9.38
N LEU A 49 -8.39 0.26 -8.80
CA LEU A 49 -7.01 0.24 -8.29
C LEU A 49 -5.99 0.46 -9.42
N ASN A 50 -6.20 -0.14 -10.60
CA ASN A 50 -5.36 0.06 -11.78
C ASN A 50 -5.39 1.51 -12.27
N HIS A 51 -6.54 2.17 -12.23
CA HIS A 51 -6.64 3.58 -12.56
C HIS A 51 -5.81 4.46 -11.59
N LYS A 52 -5.73 4.08 -10.31
CA LYS A 52 -4.84 4.74 -9.34
C LYS A 52 -3.35 4.45 -9.59
N LEU A 53 -3.01 3.38 -10.32
CA LEU A 53 -1.63 3.04 -10.74
C LEU A 53 -1.09 3.90 -11.89
N ARG A 54 -1.78 4.95 -12.36
CA ARG A 54 -1.39 5.78 -13.52
C ARG A 54 0.05 6.33 -13.49
N LYS A 55 0.72 6.37 -12.33
CA LYS A 55 2.14 6.75 -12.22
C LYS A 55 3.03 5.55 -12.47
N LYS A 56 4.10 5.71 -13.25
CA LYS A 56 5.15 4.67 -13.38
C LYS A 56 5.78 4.43 -12.00
N ASN A 57 6.11 3.17 -11.70
CA ASN A 57 6.89 2.76 -10.54
C ASN A 57 6.22 2.86 -9.14
N ILE A 58 4.91 2.57 -9.06
CA ILE A 58 4.19 2.48 -7.78
C ILE A 58 3.64 1.07 -7.51
N LYS A 59 3.50 0.72 -6.22
CA LYS A 59 2.94 -0.52 -5.70
C LYS A 59 1.73 -0.17 -4.85
N ILE A 60 0.60 -0.85 -5.08
CA ILE A 60 -0.61 -0.68 -4.28
C ILE A 60 -0.80 -1.89 -3.38
N LYS A 61 -1.13 -1.63 -2.12
CA LYS A 61 -1.62 -2.62 -1.17
C LYS A 61 -2.91 -2.15 -0.53
N VAL A 62 -3.86 -3.06 -0.35
CA VAL A 62 -5.10 -2.79 0.39
C VAL A 62 -5.01 -3.50 1.74
N TYR A 63 -5.28 -2.76 2.82
CA TYR A 63 -5.21 -3.25 4.19
C TYR A 63 -6.18 -2.43 5.06
N ASN A 64 -7.00 -3.09 5.88
CA ASN A 64 -8.03 -2.44 6.71
C ASN A 64 -8.84 -1.39 5.93
N GLU A 65 -9.36 -1.77 4.75
CA GLU A 65 -10.24 -0.91 3.94
C GLU A 65 -9.60 0.44 3.56
N SER A 66 -8.26 0.44 3.53
CA SER A 66 -7.43 1.56 3.10
C SER A 66 -6.46 1.10 2.01
N ILE A 67 -6.24 1.97 1.04
CA ILE A 67 -5.40 1.77 -0.13
C ILE A 67 -4.09 2.51 0.12
N TYR A 68 -3.02 1.75 0.29
CA TYR A 68 -1.67 2.24 0.50
C TYR A 68 -0.90 2.23 -0.81
N ILE A 69 -0.33 3.38 -1.18
CA ILE A 69 0.47 3.54 -2.39
C ILE A 69 1.93 3.72 -1.99
N PHE A 70 2.77 2.79 -2.40
CA PHE A 70 4.21 2.81 -2.18
C PHE A 70 4.96 3.11 -3.47
N ASN A 71 6.12 3.74 -3.35
CA ASN A 71 7.10 3.77 -4.43
C ASN A 71 7.78 2.40 -4.52
N LYS A 72 7.84 1.80 -5.71
CA LYS A 72 8.43 0.46 -5.90
C LYS A 72 9.94 0.44 -5.65
N THR A 73 10.68 1.50 -5.98
CA THR A 73 12.14 1.55 -5.86
C THR A 73 12.60 1.74 -4.42
N ASN A 74 12.08 2.75 -3.73
CA ASN A 74 12.56 3.09 -2.38
C ASN A 74 11.69 2.51 -1.25
N LYS A 75 10.63 1.77 -1.60
CA LYS A 75 9.64 1.16 -0.68
C LYS A 75 8.97 2.14 0.28
N LYS A 76 9.07 3.46 0.03
CA LYS A 76 8.44 4.47 0.89
C LYS A 76 6.96 4.61 0.56
N LEU A 77 6.15 4.76 1.60
CA LEU A 77 4.76 5.14 1.48
C LEU A 77 4.67 6.54 0.86
N ILE A 78 3.93 6.66 -0.24
CA ILE A 78 3.66 7.93 -0.92
C ILE A 78 2.38 8.55 -0.34
N THR A 79 1.31 7.76 -0.26
CA THR A 79 -0.01 8.23 0.18
C THR A 79 -0.93 7.07 0.57
N VAL A 80 -1.99 7.39 1.30
CA VAL A 80 -3.05 6.46 1.72
C VAL A 80 -4.41 7.07 1.38
N TYR A 81 -5.32 6.25 0.84
CA TYR A 81 -6.71 6.63 0.59
C TYR A 81 -7.65 5.63 1.26
N PRO A 82 -8.80 6.06 1.79
CA PRO A 82 -9.86 5.11 2.12
C PRO A 82 -10.38 4.43 0.85
N VAL A 83 -10.80 3.16 0.98
CA VAL A 83 -11.59 2.50 -0.06
C VAL A 83 -12.91 3.24 -0.21
N LEU A 84 -13.37 3.42 -1.46
CA LEU A 84 -14.66 4.08 -1.69
C LEU A 84 -15.81 3.25 -1.10
N PRO A 85 -16.84 3.86 -0.51
CA PRO A 85 -17.95 3.14 0.12
C PRO A 85 -18.61 2.09 -0.79
N LYS A 86 -18.70 2.36 -2.09
CA LYS A 86 -19.25 1.42 -3.09
C LYS A 86 -18.46 0.11 -3.25
N TYR A 87 -17.22 0.07 -2.78
CA TYR A 87 -16.36 -1.11 -2.83
C TYR A 87 -16.18 -1.74 -1.44
N PHE A 88 -16.98 -1.33 -0.45
CA PHE A 88 -16.94 -1.85 0.90
C PHE A 88 -17.94 -3.02 1.07
N PRO A 89 -17.55 -4.14 1.69
CA PRO A 89 -16.19 -4.50 2.06
C PRO A 89 -15.36 -4.91 0.84
N SER A 90 -14.09 -4.55 0.82
CA SER A 90 -13.18 -4.86 -0.30
C SER A 90 -13.01 -6.36 -0.54
N THR A 91 -13.30 -7.18 0.48
CA THR A 91 -13.29 -8.65 0.44
C THR A 91 -14.21 -9.25 -0.61
N ASN A 92 -15.31 -8.57 -0.96
CA ASN A 92 -16.26 -9.05 -1.98
C ASN A 92 -15.65 -9.10 -3.39
N TYR A 93 -14.55 -8.40 -3.61
CA TYR A 93 -13.84 -8.34 -4.88
C TYR A 93 -12.59 -9.19 -4.89
N GLU A 94 -12.33 -9.98 -3.84
CA GLU A 94 -11.17 -10.84 -3.78
C GLU A 94 -11.32 -12.07 -4.69
N VAL A 95 -10.21 -12.50 -5.27
CA VAL A 95 -10.16 -13.75 -6.03
C VAL A 95 -10.10 -14.90 -5.02
N THR A 96 -11.08 -15.80 -5.06
CA THR A 96 -11.04 -17.03 -4.25
C THR A 96 -9.89 -17.92 -4.71
N SER A 97 -9.21 -18.56 -3.76
CA SER A 97 -7.94 -19.30 -3.92
C SER A 97 -7.91 -20.39 -4.98
N SER A 98 -9.05 -20.80 -5.55
CA SER A 98 -9.14 -21.78 -6.64
C SER A 98 -8.52 -21.33 -7.97
N PHE A 99 -8.05 -20.08 -8.09
CA PHE A 99 -7.38 -19.56 -9.31
C PHE A 99 -5.92 -19.13 -9.11
N ILE A 100 -5.37 -19.22 -7.89
CA ILE A 100 -4.02 -18.70 -7.59
C ILE A 100 -2.94 -19.75 -7.90
N ASP A 101 -3.26 -21.05 -7.76
CA ASP A 101 -2.31 -22.14 -8.01
C ASP A 101 -1.96 -22.35 -9.50
N SER A 102 -2.61 -21.63 -10.42
CA SER A 102 -2.38 -21.77 -11.86
C SER A 102 -1.39 -20.76 -12.44
N PHE A 103 -1.03 -19.69 -11.70
CA PHE A 103 -0.21 -18.59 -12.23
C PHE A 103 1.26 -18.65 -11.82
N ASP A 104 1.62 -19.38 -10.76
CA ASP A 104 3.01 -19.51 -10.29
C ASP A 104 3.76 -20.71 -10.91
N SER A 105 3.13 -21.49 -11.79
CA SER A 105 3.73 -22.70 -12.40
C SER A 105 4.24 -22.53 -13.83
N GLN A 106 4.28 -21.32 -14.40
CA GLN A 106 4.66 -21.10 -15.82
C GLN A 106 5.97 -20.35 -16.05
N ASP A 107 6.93 -20.37 -15.13
CA ASP A 107 8.23 -19.71 -15.39
C ASP A 107 9.47 -20.50 -14.92
N TYR A 108 9.41 -21.84 -14.96
CA TYR A 108 10.59 -22.69 -14.85
C TYR A 108 10.54 -23.89 -15.80
N SER A 109 10.76 -23.65 -17.09
CA SER A 109 11.42 -24.59 -18.02
C SER A 109 11.53 -23.88 -19.37
N VAL A 110 12.73 -23.63 -19.91
CA VAL A 110 13.33 -24.29 -21.07
C VAL A 110 14.38 -23.27 -21.60
N HIS A 111 15.62 -23.53 -22.00
CA HIS A 111 16.54 -24.67 -22.03
C HIS A 111 17.95 -24.06 -22.24
N CYS A 112 18.98 -24.75 -21.74
CA CYS A 112 20.38 -24.85 -22.21
C CYS A 112 21.01 -23.67 -22.98
#